data_AF-A0A7D5E136-F1
#
_entry.id   AF-A0A7D5E136-F1
#
_cell.length_a   1.000
_cell.length_b   1.000
_cell.length_c   1.000
_cell.angle_alpha   90.00
_cell.angle_beta   90.00
_cell.angle_gamma   90.00
#
_symmetry.space_group_name_H-M   'P 1'
#
loop_
_entity.id
_entity.type
_entity.pdbx_description
1 polymer ?
#
loop_
_entity_poly.entity_id
_entity_poly.type
_entity_poly.pdbx_seq_one_letter_code
_entity_poly.pdbx_strand_id
1 'polypeptide(L)'
;MTFYARLSGYWTYRTHDHLDAAIQRLTRGGWLDDDEQWLLNGHPRQVRASSTIDHERNLLAIPPGIYQNLARITTEFFAGATDGLVVISSSDNCFDAWVETPLPDAADVPAGEGGDVSSIRCIDLERVALSNGLGITRPSDPDHEQWQRDVLDAFHDRYDPDVHGILDSPHVPPTESRGSRGRKSRYGR
;
A
#
# COMPACT_ATOMS: atom_id res chain seq x y z
N MET A 1 -8.88 -20.42 -6.67
CA MET A 1 -9.41 -19.36 -7.56
C MET A 1 -8.39 -18.24 -7.63
N THR A 2 -8.10 -17.79 -8.85
CA THR A 2 -7.16 -16.71 -9.18
C THR A 2 -7.97 -15.49 -9.58
N PHE A 3 -7.59 -14.29 -9.14
CA PHE A 3 -8.17 -13.04 -9.62
C PHE A 3 -7.11 -11.96 -9.81
N TYR A 4 -7.48 -10.92 -10.55
CA TYR A 4 -6.63 -9.78 -10.87
C TYR A 4 -7.23 -8.51 -10.30
N ALA A 5 -6.40 -7.72 -9.64
CA ALA A 5 -6.80 -6.42 -9.14
C ALA A 5 -5.79 -5.37 -9.58
N ARG A 6 -6.26 -4.14 -9.76
CA ARG A 6 -5.38 -2.98 -9.92
C ARG A 6 -5.03 -2.47 -8.52
N LEU A 7 -3.74 -2.39 -8.23
CA LEU A 7 -3.21 -1.94 -6.95
C LEU A 7 -2.14 -0.88 -7.12
N SER A 8 -2.08 -0.01 -6.13
CA SER A 8 -0.95 0.86 -5.82
C SER A 8 -0.89 0.99 -4.29
N GLY A 9 0.28 1.33 -3.73
CA GLY A 9 0.35 1.52 -2.30
C GLY A 9 1.75 1.69 -1.75
N TYR A 10 1.83 1.90 -0.44
CA TYR A 10 3.07 1.89 0.31
C TYR A 10 2.83 1.54 1.78
N TRP A 11 3.90 1.10 2.44
CA TRP A 11 3.99 0.92 3.88
C TRP A 11 5.33 1.45 4.38
N THR A 12 5.29 2.17 5.50
CA THR A 12 6.48 2.51 6.29
C THR A 12 6.43 1.71 7.57
N TYR A 13 7.46 0.91 7.83
CA TYR A 13 7.52 0.02 8.97
C TYR A 13 8.31 0.61 10.13
N ARG A 14 7.97 0.18 11.34
CA ARG A 14 8.69 0.56 12.56
C ARG A 14 10.11 0.01 12.60
N THR A 15 10.34 -1.20 12.08
CA THR A 15 11.64 -1.89 12.16
C THR A 15 11.99 -2.60 10.85
N HIS A 16 13.28 -2.86 10.65
CA HIS A 16 13.79 -3.64 9.52
C HIS A 16 13.19 -5.05 9.48
N ASP A 17 13.01 -5.70 10.64
CA ASP A 17 12.42 -7.06 10.70
C ASP A 17 11.02 -7.14 10.06
N HIS A 18 10.21 -6.08 10.15
CA HIS A 18 8.89 -6.03 9.51
C HIS A 18 9.02 -5.86 8.00
N LEU A 19 9.93 -4.99 7.54
CA LEU A 19 10.23 -4.83 6.12
C LEU A 19 10.74 -6.15 5.53
N ASP A 20 11.70 -6.81 6.18
CA ASP A 20 12.26 -8.09 5.75
C ASP A 20 11.19 -9.18 5.67
N ALA A 21 10.27 -9.24 6.65
CA ALA A 21 9.15 -10.17 6.63
C ALA A 21 8.20 -9.90 5.45
N ALA A 22 7.92 -8.63 5.14
CA ALA A 22 7.10 -8.25 3.99
C ALA A 22 7.78 -8.62 2.66
N ILE A 23 9.06 -8.30 2.49
CA ILE A 23 9.86 -8.66 1.31
C ILE A 23 9.86 -10.18 1.13
N GLN A 24 10.18 -10.93 2.18
CA GLN A 24 10.23 -12.39 2.12
C GLN A 24 8.87 -13.00 1.72
N ARG A 25 7.77 -12.44 2.24
CA ARG A 25 6.41 -12.86 1.90
C ARG A 25 6.07 -12.54 0.44
N LEU A 26 6.51 -11.39 -0.07
CA LEU A 26 6.32 -10.98 -1.46
C LEU A 26 7.13 -11.83 -2.45
N THR A 27 8.40 -12.12 -2.13
CA THR A 27 9.27 -13.01 -2.93
C THR A 27 8.71 -14.43 -2.98
N ARG A 28 8.29 -15.00 -1.83
CA ARG A 28 7.64 -16.33 -1.79
C ARG A 28 6.35 -16.39 -2.58
N GLY A 29 5.62 -15.29 -2.66
CA GLY A 29 4.40 -15.17 -3.46
C GLY A 29 4.64 -14.93 -4.94
N GLY A 30 5.91 -14.73 -5.36
CA GLY A 30 6.29 -14.49 -6.74
C GLY A 30 5.95 -13.09 -7.24
N TRP A 31 5.78 -12.10 -6.36
CA TRP A 31 5.60 -10.70 -6.77
C TRP A 31 6.91 -9.92 -6.82
N LEU A 32 7.89 -10.35 -6.02
CA LEU A 32 9.28 -9.89 -6.11
C LEU A 32 10.17 -11.05 -6.57
N ASP A 33 11.26 -10.72 -7.26
CA ASP A 33 12.39 -11.64 -7.43
C ASP A 33 13.40 -11.53 -6.28
N ASP A 34 14.53 -12.22 -6.41
CA ASP A 34 15.62 -12.22 -5.43
C ASP A 34 16.38 -10.88 -5.38
N ASP A 35 16.23 -10.04 -6.41
CA ASP A 35 16.78 -8.68 -6.49
C ASP A 35 15.77 -7.62 -6.02
N GLU A 36 14.68 -8.05 -5.37
CA GLU A 36 13.59 -7.20 -4.86
C GLU A 36 12.88 -6.36 -5.95
N GLN A 37 12.84 -6.88 -7.19
CA GLN A 37 12.18 -6.23 -8.31
C GLN A 37 10.75 -6.75 -8.47
N TRP A 38 9.79 -5.84 -8.71
CA TRP A 38 8.41 -6.24 -8.94
C TRP A 38 8.28 -6.99 -10.26
N LEU A 39 7.63 -8.16 -10.22
CA LEU A 39 7.40 -9.00 -11.39
C LEU A 39 6.02 -8.78 -11.98
N LEU A 40 5.94 -8.77 -13.31
CA LEU A 40 4.67 -8.74 -14.04
C LEU A 40 4.06 -10.15 -14.04
N ASN A 41 2.95 -10.33 -13.30
CA ASN A 41 2.27 -11.61 -13.14
C ASN A 41 3.18 -12.75 -12.67
N GLY A 42 4.21 -12.43 -11.87
CA GLY A 42 5.20 -13.38 -11.38
C GLY A 42 6.11 -14.00 -12.43
N HIS A 43 6.20 -13.39 -13.61
CA HIS A 43 7.16 -13.83 -14.63
C HIS A 43 8.56 -13.27 -14.32
N PRO A 44 9.56 -14.12 -14.04
CA PRO A 44 10.89 -13.72 -13.56
C PRO A 44 11.75 -12.98 -14.60
N ARG A 45 11.23 -12.75 -15.81
CA ARG A 45 11.90 -12.00 -16.88
C ARG A 45 11.16 -10.72 -17.26
N GLN A 46 10.06 -10.42 -16.56
CA GLN A 46 9.23 -9.26 -16.84
C GLN A 46 9.18 -8.41 -15.58
N VAL A 47 10.10 -7.46 -15.51
CA VAL A 47 10.18 -6.51 -14.41
C VAL A 47 9.15 -5.40 -14.64
N ARG A 48 8.27 -5.19 -13.67
CA ARG A 48 7.31 -4.08 -13.61
C ARG A 48 7.98 -2.81 -13.13
N ALA A 49 8.74 -2.89 -12.03
CA ALA A 49 9.48 -1.77 -11.49
C ALA A 49 10.67 -2.27 -10.68
N SER A 50 11.76 -1.49 -10.74
CA SER A 50 12.91 -1.60 -9.86
C SER A 50 12.88 -0.48 -8.82
N SER A 51 13.57 -0.67 -7.69
CA SER A 51 13.85 0.39 -6.70
C SER A 51 12.62 0.96 -6.00
N THR A 52 11.71 0.11 -5.54
CA THR A 52 10.51 0.52 -4.78
C THR A 52 10.61 0.20 -3.28
N ILE A 53 11.79 -0.23 -2.83
CA ILE A 53 12.09 -0.56 -1.44
C ILE A 53 13.23 0.34 -0.98
N ASP A 54 13.04 0.96 0.18
CA ASP A 54 14.05 1.76 0.85
C ASP A 54 14.29 1.18 2.24
N HIS A 55 15.38 0.43 2.36
CA HIS A 55 15.81 -0.24 3.57
C HIS A 55 16.19 0.74 4.68
N GLU A 56 16.70 1.93 4.36
CA GLU A 56 17.09 2.92 5.38
C GLU A 56 15.85 3.54 6.04
N ARG A 57 14.78 3.73 5.28
CA ARG A 57 13.50 4.29 5.74
C ARG A 57 12.48 3.25 6.18
N ASN A 58 12.80 1.95 6.10
CA ASN A 58 11.84 0.87 6.31
C ASN A 58 10.59 1.00 5.43
N LEU A 59 10.77 1.42 4.18
CA LEU A 59 9.68 1.76 3.27
C LEU A 59 9.60 0.73 2.14
N LEU A 60 8.38 0.28 1.87
CA LEU A 60 8.04 -0.60 0.76
C LEU A 60 6.90 0.05 -0.02
N ALA A 61 7.07 0.22 -1.34
CA ALA A 61 6.04 0.72 -2.23
C ALA A 61 5.61 -0.34 -3.25
N ILE A 62 4.31 -0.41 -3.51
CA ILE A 62 3.70 -1.18 -4.60
C ILE A 62 3.53 -0.23 -5.79
N PRO A 63 4.26 -0.43 -6.90
CA PRO A 63 4.10 0.40 -8.08
C PRO A 63 2.68 0.20 -8.66
N PRO A 64 2.06 1.23 -9.24
CA PRO A 64 0.73 1.09 -9.84
C PRO A 64 0.69 -0.03 -10.90
N GLY A 65 -0.33 -0.88 -10.83
CA GLY A 65 -0.49 -1.94 -11.82
C GLY A 65 -1.50 -3.02 -11.48
N ILE A 66 -1.65 -3.96 -12.40
CA ILE A 66 -2.50 -5.14 -12.22
C ILE A 66 -1.66 -6.27 -11.62
N TYR A 67 -2.12 -6.83 -10.51
CA TYR A 67 -1.48 -7.93 -9.80
C TYR A 67 -2.41 -9.12 -9.67
N GLN A 68 -1.85 -10.29 -9.86
CA GLN A 68 -2.53 -11.56 -9.62
C GLN A 68 -2.48 -11.88 -8.13
N ASN A 69 -3.65 -12.06 -7.49
CA ASN A 69 -3.83 -12.48 -6.09
C ASN A 69 -3.19 -11.60 -4.99
N LEU A 70 -2.44 -10.52 -5.30
CA LEU A 70 -1.76 -9.70 -4.29
C LEU A 70 -2.75 -9.05 -3.31
N ALA A 71 -3.89 -8.57 -3.81
CA ALA A 71 -4.97 -7.97 -2.99
C ALA A 71 -5.53 -8.89 -1.89
N ARG A 72 -5.19 -10.18 -1.88
CA ARG A 72 -5.64 -11.12 -0.84
C ARG A 72 -4.88 -11.00 0.45
N ILE A 73 -3.68 -10.44 0.39
CA ILE A 73 -2.72 -10.44 1.50
C ILE A 73 -2.26 -9.03 1.85
N THR A 74 -2.77 -7.99 1.19
CA THR A 74 -2.39 -6.59 1.43
C THR A 74 -2.58 -6.17 2.88
N THR A 75 -3.67 -6.65 3.50
CA THR A 75 -3.94 -6.41 4.92
C THR A 75 -2.84 -6.94 5.83
N GLU A 76 -2.26 -8.12 5.55
CA GLU A 76 -1.19 -8.73 6.38
C GLU A 76 0.06 -7.81 6.44
N PHE A 77 0.32 -7.03 5.40
CA PHE A 77 1.47 -6.13 5.32
C PHE A 77 1.34 -4.86 6.18
N PHE A 78 0.20 -4.62 6.83
CA PHE A 78 0.08 -3.51 7.79
C PHE A 78 0.63 -3.85 9.18
N ALA A 79 0.97 -5.11 9.47
CA ALA A 79 1.64 -5.46 10.72
C ALA A 79 2.99 -4.74 10.84
N GLY A 80 3.18 -3.98 11.91
CA GLY A 80 4.35 -3.14 12.14
C GLY A 80 4.38 -1.82 11.34
N ALA A 81 3.34 -1.51 10.57
CA ALA A 81 3.28 -0.28 9.78
C ALA A 81 2.98 0.93 10.68
N THR A 82 3.82 1.97 10.56
CA THR A 82 3.62 3.27 11.21
C THR A 82 2.88 4.26 10.32
N ASP A 83 2.92 4.03 9.01
CA ASP A 83 2.17 4.76 7.99
C ASP A 83 1.95 3.84 6.79
N GLY A 84 0.94 4.12 5.98
CA GLY A 84 0.69 3.36 4.77
C GLY A 84 -0.67 3.63 4.14
N LEU A 85 -0.74 3.35 2.85
CA LEU A 85 -1.94 3.46 2.04
C LEU A 85 -1.90 2.36 0.99
N VAL A 86 -2.97 1.58 0.85
CA VAL A 86 -3.13 0.66 -0.27
C VAL A 86 -4.47 0.92 -0.94
N VAL A 87 -4.44 1.08 -2.26
CA VAL A 87 -5.61 1.38 -3.07
C VAL A 87 -5.84 0.21 -4.00
N ILE A 88 -7.05 -0.36 -3.95
CA ILE A 88 -7.36 -1.61 -4.65
C ILE A 88 -8.68 -1.43 -5.39
N SER A 89 -8.69 -1.81 -6.67
CA SER A 89 -9.92 -1.98 -7.43
C SER A 89 -9.92 -3.30 -8.20
N SER A 90 -11.11 -3.82 -8.45
CA SER A 90 -11.23 -5.03 -9.27
C SER A 90 -10.97 -4.70 -10.73
N SER A 91 -10.27 -5.60 -11.42
CA SER A 91 -10.13 -5.55 -12.88
C SER A 91 -11.11 -6.48 -13.60
N ASP A 92 -11.92 -7.24 -12.85
CA ASP A 92 -12.77 -8.34 -13.34
C ASP A 92 -14.19 -8.36 -12.73
N ASN A 93 -14.61 -7.24 -12.12
CA ASN A 93 -15.93 -6.98 -11.53
C ASN A 93 -16.28 -7.89 -10.36
N CYS A 94 -15.29 -8.53 -9.73
CA CYS A 94 -15.51 -9.36 -8.55
C CYS A 94 -15.79 -8.55 -7.28
N PHE A 95 -15.43 -7.27 -7.27
CA PHE A 95 -15.69 -6.29 -6.21
C PHE A 95 -15.57 -4.86 -6.78
N ASP A 96 -15.95 -3.84 -6.02
CA ASP A 96 -15.84 -2.45 -6.45
C ASP A 96 -14.39 -1.95 -6.30
N ALA A 97 -14.12 -1.25 -5.20
CA ALA A 97 -12.81 -0.78 -4.82
C ALA A 97 -12.75 -0.53 -3.31
N TRP A 98 -11.56 -0.49 -2.75
CA TRP A 98 -11.36 -0.05 -1.38
C TRP A 98 -10.00 0.61 -1.17
N VAL A 99 -9.89 1.30 -0.04
CA VAL A 99 -8.67 1.92 0.44
C VAL A 99 -8.36 1.36 1.82
N GLU A 100 -7.12 0.93 2.05
CA GLU A 100 -6.62 0.46 3.34
C GLU A 100 -5.61 1.44 3.93
N THR A 101 -5.68 1.64 5.24
CA THR A 101 -4.73 2.44 6.02
C THR A 101 -4.40 1.72 7.33
N PRO A 102 -3.22 1.91 7.95
CA PRO A 102 -2.89 1.24 9.20
C PRO A 102 -3.84 1.65 10.33
N LEU A 103 -4.14 0.72 11.23
CA LEU A 103 -4.72 1.04 12.54
C LEU A 103 -3.66 1.64 13.47
N PRO A 104 -4.05 2.45 14.47
CA PRO A 104 -3.09 3.06 15.40
C PRO A 104 -2.14 2.04 16.08
N ASP A 105 -2.66 0.86 16.40
CA ASP A 105 -1.93 -0.18 17.13
C ASP A 105 -1.21 -1.17 16.19
N ALA A 106 -1.32 -0.99 14.87
CA ALA A 106 -0.71 -1.87 13.88
C ALA A 106 0.82 -1.92 14.02
N ALA A 107 1.43 -0.80 14.40
CA ALA A 107 2.86 -0.67 14.60
C ALA A 107 3.42 -1.54 15.76
N ASP A 108 2.56 -1.98 16.68
CA ASP A 108 2.93 -2.83 17.82
C ASP A 108 2.79 -4.33 17.53
N VAL A 109 2.20 -4.69 16.37
CA VAL A 109 2.03 -6.10 15.96
C VAL A 109 3.37 -6.67 15.50
N PRO A 110 3.77 -7.89 15.95
CA PRO A 110 5.05 -8.47 15.58
C PRO A 110 5.22 -8.78 14.09
N ALA A 111 6.47 -8.83 13.64
CA ALA A 111 6.82 -9.11 12.25
C ALA A 111 6.34 -10.51 11.81
N GLY A 112 5.64 -10.56 10.68
CA GLY A 112 5.08 -11.80 10.12
C GLY A 112 3.83 -12.31 10.84
N GLU A 113 3.35 -11.61 11.86
CA GLU A 113 2.03 -11.86 12.45
C GLU A 113 0.94 -11.06 11.73
N GLY A 114 -0.31 -11.53 11.83
CA GLY A 114 -1.48 -10.82 11.31
C GLY A 114 -2.40 -10.37 12.43
N GLY A 115 -3.59 -9.88 12.07
CA GLY A 115 -4.61 -9.47 13.02
C GLY A 115 -5.38 -8.25 12.53
N ASP A 116 -6.00 -7.53 13.45
CA ASP A 116 -6.66 -6.25 13.16
C ASP A 116 -5.57 -5.17 13.01
N VAL A 117 -5.00 -5.07 11.80
CA VAL A 117 -3.87 -4.18 11.49
C VAL A 117 -4.22 -3.04 10.54
N SER A 118 -5.32 -3.13 9.79
CA SER A 118 -5.75 -2.08 8.86
C SER A 118 -7.23 -1.75 9.00
N SER A 119 -7.55 -0.49 8.66
CA SER A 119 -8.91 -0.05 8.43
C SER A 119 -9.19 -0.12 6.94
N ILE A 120 -10.32 -0.72 6.57
CA ILE A 120 -10.77 -0.84 5.19
C ILE A 120 -11.94 0.13 4.97
N ARG A 121 -11.80 1.01 3.98
CA ARG A 121 -12.91 1.83 3.48
C ARG A 121 -13.31 1.37 2.09
N CYS A 122 -14.46 0.71 1.99
CA CYS A 122 -15.07 0.36 0.71
C CYS A 122 -15.53 1.61 -0.04
N ILE A 123 -15.28 1.65 -1.34
CA ILE A 123 -15.59 2.76 -2.23
C ILE A 123 -16.60 2.28 -3.27
N ASP A 124 -17.72 2.98 -3.29
CA ASP A 124 -18.82 2.79 -4.23
C ASP A 124 -18.46 3.44 -5.57
N LEU A 125 -18.27 2.62 -6.61
CA LEU A 125 -17.86 3.09 -7.94
C LEU A 125 -18.97 3.87 -8.66
N GLU A 126 -20.26 3.62 -8.38
CA GLU A 126 -21.33 4.45 -8.94
C GLU A 126 -21.24 5.88 -8.39
N ARG A 127 -20.90 6.02 -7.11
CA ARG A 127 -20.65 7.33 -6.50
C ARG A 127 -19.43 8.02 -7.11
N VAL A 128 -18.35 7.28 -7.37
CA VAL A 128 -17.18 7.83 -8.07
C VAL A 128 -17.59 8.32 -9.46
N ALA A 129 -18.34 7.51 -10.21
CA ALA A 129 -18.82 7.84 -11.55
C ALA A 129 -19.65 9.14 -11.56
N LEU A 130 -20.63 9.25 -10.66
CA LEU A 130 -21.46 10.45 -10.52
C LEU A 130 -20.62 11.68 -10.15
N SER A 131 -19.68 11.55 -9.21
CA SER A 131 -18.85 12.68 -8.77
C SER A 131 -17.89 13.20 -9.85
N ASN A 132 -17.58 12.38 -10.86
CA ASN A 132 -16.73 12.72 -12.00
C ASN A 132 -17.55 13.01 -13.28
N GLY A 133 -18.88 13.06 -13.20
CA GLY A 133 -19.74 13.37 -14.36
C GLY A 133 -19.83 12.26 -15.41
N LEU A 134 -19.45 11.03 -15.07
CA LEU A 134 -19.45 9.86 -15.97
C LEU A 134 -20.83 9.20 -16.12
N GLY A 135 -21.81 9.60 -15.29
CA GLY A 135 -23.13 8.96 -15.25
C GLY A 135 -23.08 7.53 -14.72
N ILE A 136 -24.19 6.80 -14.85
CA ILE A 136 -24.30 5.38 -14.47
C ILE A 136 -24.66 4.57 -15.70
N THR A 137 -23.91 3.49 -15.92
CA THR A 137 -24.10 2.55 -17.03
C THR A 137 -24.39 1.16 -16.48
N ARG A 138 -25.29 0.41 -17.10
CA ARG A 138 -25.63 -0.95 -16.66
C ARG A 138 -24.70 -1.98 -17.28
N PRO A 139 -24.47 -3.14 -16.64
CA PRO A 139 -23.68 -4.23 -17.22
C PRO A 139 -24.16 -4.73 -18.59
N SER A 140 -25.44 -4.53 -18.93
CA SER A 140 -26.03 -4.90 -20.22
C SER A 140 -25.74 -3.92 -21.35
N ASP A 141 -25.22 -2.73 -21.03
CA ASP A 141 -25.06 -1.66 -22.01
C ASP A 141 -23.76 -1.86 -22.80
N PRO A 142 -23.74 -1.63 -24.12
CA PRO A 142 -22.57 -1.87 -24.97
C PRO A 142 -21.29 -1.14 -24.53
N ASP A 143 -21.46 0.02 -23.90
CA ASP A 143 -20.34 0.89 -23.48
C ASP A 143 -19.91 0.64 -22.03
N HIS A 144 -20.50 -0.34 -21.33
CA HIS A 144 -20.23 -0.60 -19.91
C HIS A 144 -18.76 -0.86 -19.60
N GLU A 145 -18.08 -1.65 -20.42
CA GLU A 145 -16.66 -1.95 -20.22
C GLU A 145 -15.78 -0.70 -20.30
N GLN A 146 -16.11 0.23 -21.22
CA GLN A 146 -15.38 1.48 -21.34
C GLN A 146 -15.71 2.41 -20.17
N TRP A 147 -16.99 2.58 -19.86
CA TRP A 147 -17.43 3.34 -18.70
C TRP A 147 -16.74 2.87 -17.42
N GLN A 148 -16.63 1.56 -17.23
CA GLN A 148 -15.99 1.01 -16.05
C GLN A 148 -14.49 1.32 -16.01
N ARG A 149 -13.77 1.22 -17.13
CA ARG A 149 -12.37 1.65 -17.20
C ARG A 149 -12.22 3.11 -16.79
N ASP A 150 -13.06 3.99 -17.31
CA ASP A 150 -13.03 5.43 -17.02
C ASP A 150 -13.32 5.71 -15.53
N VAL A 151 -14.27 4.98 -14.93
CA VAL A 151 -14.58 5.09 -13.49
C VAL A 151 -13.42 4.61 -12.62
N LEU A 152 -12.77 3.51 -13.01
CA LEU A 152 -11.59 3.00 -12.31
C LEU A 152 -10.39 3.94 -12.44
N ASP A 153 -10.17 4.53 -13.62
CA ASP A 153 -9.15 5.55 -13.82
C ASP A 153 -9.42 6.76 -12.91
N ALA A 154 -10.65 7.29 -12.88
CA ALA A 154 -11.01 8.39 -11.99
C ALA A 154 -10.88 8.04 -10.49
N PHE A 155 -11.11 6.78 -10.12
CA PHE A 155 -10.86 6.29 -8.77
C PHE A 155 -9.36 6.31 -8.45
N HIS A 156 -8.53 5.72 -9.30
CA HIS A 156 -7.09 5.64 -9.09
C HIS A 156 -6.42 7.02 -9.12
N ASP A 157 -6.83 7.92 -10.03
CA ASP A 157 -6.35 9.32 -10.08
C ASP A 157 -6.61 10.08 -8.76
N ARG A 158 -7.69 9.71 -8.05
CA ARG A 158 -8.08 10.37 -6.80
C ARG A 158 -7.38 9.80 -5.57
N TYR A 159 -7.15 8.49 -5.55
CA TYR A 159 -6.75 7.80 -4.33
C TYR A 159 -5.34 7.23 -4.37
N ASP A 160 -4.77 6.93 -5.54
CA ASP A 160 -3.42 6.36 -5.63
C ASP A 160 -2.40 7.29 -4.94
N PRO A 161 -1.51 6.73 -4.10
CA PRO A 161 -0.40 7.50 -3.58
C PRO A 161 0.57 7.83 -4.71
N ASP A 162 1.22 8.99 -4.60
CA ASP A 162 2.39 9.33 -5.43
C ASP A 162 3.60 8.51 -4.98
N VAL A 163 3.67 7.26 -5.46
CA VAL A 163 4.74 6.31 -5.13
C VAL A 163 6.12 6.89 -5.43
N HIS A 164 6.26 7.60 -6.54
CA HIS A 164 7.53 8.22 -6.91
C HIS A 164 7.89 9.35 -5.93
N GLY A 165 6.95 10.24 -5.64
CA GLY A 165 7.16 11.31 -4.65
C GLY A 165 7.49 10.77 -3.26
N ILE A 166 6.89 9.66 -2.83
CA ILE A 166 7.17 9.01 -1.55
C ILE A 166 8.60 8.44 -1.54
N LEU A 167 9.01 7.76 -2.62
CA LEU A 167 10.36 7.23 -2.75
C LEU A 167 11.42 8.33 -2.83
N ASP A 168 11.13 9.45 -3.47
CA ASP A 168 12.06 10.58 -3.62
C ASP A 168 12.06 11.54 -2.41
N SER A 169 11.13 11.38 -1.47
CA SER A 169 10.99 12.27 -0.32
C SER A 169 12.19 12.17 0.63
N PRO A 170 12.78 13.32 1.05
CA PRO A 170 13.95 13.32 1.90
C PRO A 170 13.65 12.71 3.27
N HIS A 171 14.56 11.87 3.77
CA HIS A 171 14.52 11.37 5.14
C HIS A 171 14.62 12.54 6.12
N VAL A 172 13.57 12.77 6.92
CA VAL A 172 13.68 13.64 8.10
C VAL A 172 14.07 12.73 9.26
N PRO A 173 15.35 12.69 9.66
CA PRO A 173 15.75 11.90 10.82
C PRO A 173 14.97 12.41 12.05
N PRO A 174 14.56 11.51 12.95
CA PRO A 174 13.85 11.91 14.16
C PRO A 174 14.71 12.92 14.90
N THR A 175 14.20 14.13 15.07
CA THR A 175 14.87 15.15 15.87
C THR A 175 14.97 14.60 17.29
N GLU A 176 16.18 14.19 17.69
CA GLU A 176 16.44 13.88 19.10
C GLU A 176 15.95 15.06 19.92
N SER A 177 14.87 14.84 20.67
CA SER A 177 14.47 15.76 21.71
C SER A 177 15.60 15.75 22.73
N ARG A 178 16.55 16.69 22.56
CA ARG A 178 17.63 16.95 23.49
C ARG A 178 16.99 17.15 24.86
N GLY A 179 17.03 16.09 25.66
CA GLY A 179 16.59 16.09 27.03
C GLY A 179 17.24 17.26 27.75
N SER A 180 16.41 18.16 28.26
CA SER A 180 16.78 19.22 29.17
C SER A 180 17.51 18.60 30.37
N ARG A 181 18.85 18.59 30.35
CA ARG A 181 19.69 18.35 31.53
C ARG A 181 19.48 19.52 32.50
N GLY A 182 18.41 19.45 33.28
CA GLY A 182 18.18 20.29 34.44
C GLY A 182 19.05 19.85 35.61
N ARG A 183 20.11 20.62 35.86
CA ARG A 183 21.03 20.58 37.02
C ARG A 183 20.37 20.12 38.33
N LYS A 184 20.94 19.08 38.95
CA LYS A 184 20.84 18.86 40.40
C LYS A 184 21.50 20.04 41.13
N SER A 185 20.72 20.86 41.82
CA SER A 185 21.24 21.79 42.84
C SER A 185 21.19 21.09 44.19
N ARG A 186 22.37 20.78 44.74
CA ARG A 186 22.55 20.45 46.16
C ARG A 186 22.56 21.76 46.93
N TYR A 187 21.61 21.96 47.82
CA TYR A 187 21.83 22.78 49.00
C TYR A 187 21.54 21.95 50.24
N GLY A 188 22.61 21.62 50.94
CA GLY A 188 22.58 21.30 52.36
C GLY A 188 23.31 22.41 53.09
N ARG A 189 22.63 23.05 54.02
CA ARG A 189 23.06 23.40 55.37
C ARG A 189 21.88 23.95 56.14
#